data_AF-A0A1A0KN93-F1
#
_entry.id   AF-A0A1A0KN93-F1
#
_cell.length_a   1.000
_cell.length_b   1.000
_cell.length_c   1.000
_cell.angle_alpha   90.00
_cell.angle_beta   90.00
_cell.angle_gamma   90.00
#
_symmetry.space_group_name_H-M   'P 1'
#
loop_
_entity.id
_entity.type
_entity.pdbx_description
1 polymer ?
#
loop_
_entity_poly.entity_id
_entity_poly.type
_entity_poly.pdbx_seq_one_letter_code
_entity_poly.pdbx_strand_id
1 'polypeptide(L)'
;MTDWNKLLREQIDWHWTNQLRPRLDGLTDDEYFWEPVPGCWNLHPRGAGSAPIQGGSGAMTIDFAFPPPEPAPFTTIAWRLGHVIVGVLAVRNAAHFGRAATDYYSFEYAETAKEALAQLDSEYATWLGGIESLGEDGLDRPCGAAEGPYAELPLSALVLHIHRELIHHLAEVCLLRDLYLHRNRQEAS
;
A
#
# COMPACT_ATOMS: atom_id res chain seq x y z
N MET A 1 31.25 -0.78 -11.82
CA MET A 1 29.85 -0.65 -12.23
C MET A 1 29.07 -0.34 -10.97
N THR A 2 28.10 0.57 -11.02
CA THR A 2 27.24 0.87 -9.87
C THR A 2 26.34 -0.34 -9.60
N ASP A 3 26.20 -0.74 -8.35
CA ASP A 3 25.30 -1.83 -7.92
C ASP A 3 23.90 -1.24 -7.69
N TRP A 4 23.13 -1.11 -8.77
CA TRP A 4 21.81 -0.49 -8.73
C TRP A 4 20.80 -1.34 -7.98
N ASN A 5 20.93 -2.67 -8.05
CA ASN A 5 20.07 -3.57 -7.31
C ASN A 5 20.15 -3.32 -5.82
N LYS A 6 21.37 -3.25 -5.28
CA LYS A 6 21.59 -2.91 -3.89
C LYS A 6 21.08 -1.51 -3.56
N LEU A 7 21.41 -0.49 -4.36
CA LEU A 7 21.00 0.90 -4.06
C LEU A 7 19.48 1.10 -4.03
N LEU A 8 18.75 0.47 -4.94
CA LEU A 8 17.28 0.53 -4.96
C LEU A 8 16.70 -0.10 -3.69
N ARG A 9 17.20 -1.29 -3.29
CA ARG A 9 16.75 -1.96 -2.07
C ARG A 9 17.09 -1.16 -0.81
N GLU A 10 18.32 -0.66 -0.70
CA GLU A 10 18.76 0.13 0.46
C GLU A 10 17.97 1.43 0.62
N GLN A 11 17.55 2.07 -0.48
CA GLN A 11 16.70 3.27 -0.41
C GLN A 11 15.40 2.98 0.36
N ILE A 12 14.66 1.95 -0.07
CA ILE A 12 13.36 1.67 0.50
C ILE A 12 13.49 0.99 1.87
N ASP A 13 14.48 0.12 2.08
CA ASP A 13 14.72 -0.53 3.36
C ASP A 13 15.13 0.45 4.45
N TRP A 14 15.97 1.45 4.11
CA TRP A 14 16.31 2.49 5.06
C TRP A 14 15.09 3.33 5.44
N HIS A 15 14.26 3.74 4.47
CA HIS A 15 13.03 4.47 4.75
C HIS A 15 12.06 3.63 5.60
N TRP A 16 11.88 2.37 5.23
CA TRP A 16 11.03 1.41 5.95
C TRP A 16 11.45 1.28 7.42
N THR A 17 12.71 0.99 7.66
CA THR A 17 13.26 0.70 8.99
C THR A 17 13.35 1.95 9.87
N ASN A 18 13.72 3.11 9.31
CA ASN A 18 14.05 4.29 10.10
C ASN A 18 12.93 5.34 10.15
N GLN A 19 12.03 5.37 9.17
CA GLN A 19 11.03 6.43 9.04
C GLN A 19 9.59 5.93 9.03
N LEU A 20 9.36 4.65 8.80
CA LEU A 20 8.00 4.13 8.61
C LEU A 20 7.60 3.08 9.64
N ARG A 21 8.13 1.86 9.57
CA ARG A 21 7.54 0.72 10.28
C ARG A 21 7.47 0.90 11.80
N PRO A 22 8.47 1.48 12.49
CA PRO A 22 8.36 1.80 13.91
C PRO A 22 7.25 2.82 14.23
N ARG A 23 6.93 3.73 13.30
CA ARG A 23 5.83 4.69 13.45
C ARG A 23 4.45 4.06 13.31
N LEU A 24 4.35 2.79 12.91
CA LEU A 24 3.11 2.02 12.86
C LEU A 24 2.97 1.06 14.05
N ASP A 25 3.98 0.96 14.92
CA ASP A 25 3.91 0.11 16.10
C ASP A 25 2.80 0.58 17.05
N GLY A 26 1.96 -0.36 17.46
CA GLY A 26 0.81 -0.10 18.32
C GLY A 26 -0.34 0.64 17.63
N LEU A 27 -0.41 0.68 16.29
CA LEU A 27 -1.58 1.17 15.58
C LEU A 27 -2.82 0.37 16.02
N THR A 28 -3.80 1.06 16.59
CA THR A 28 -5.05 0.45 17.07
C THR A 28 -6.11 0.38 15.97
N ASP A 29 -7.13 -0.45 16.17
CA ASP A 29 -8.27 -0.52 15.24
C ASP A 29 -9.04 0.81 15.18
N ASP A 30 -9.12 1.54 16.31
CA ASP A 30 -9.72 2.87 16.37
C ASP A 30 -8.96 3.88 15.50
N GLU A 31 -7.63 3.85 15.50
CA GLU A 31 -6.81 4.65 14.59
C GLU A 31 -6.97 4.21 13.13
N TYR A 32 -6.97 2.90 12.89
CA TYR A 32 -7.01 2.31 11.56
C TYR A 32 -8.28 2.67 10.80
N PHE A 33 -9.44 2.58 11.45
CA PHE A 33 -10.75 2.90 10.87
C PHE A 33 -11.17 4.37 11.03
N TRP A 34 -10.35 5.21 11.66
CA TRP A 34 -10.70 6.60 11.93
C TRP A 34 -10.98 7.42 10.67
N GLU A 35 -12.13 8.11 10.65
CA GLU A 35 -12.53 9.04 9.60
C GLU A 35 -12.21 10.49 10.02
N PRO A 36 -11.16 11.13 9.46
CA PRO A 36 -10.76 12.48 9.85
C PRO A 36 -11.73 13.56 9.37
N VAL A 37 -12.46 13.30 8.28
CA VAL A 37 -13.48 14.19 7.71
C VAL A 37 -14.72 13.38 7.29
N PRO A 38 -15.92 13.99 7.24
CA PRO A 38 -17.11 13.29 6.75
C PRO A 38 -16.95 12.85 5.29
N GLY A 39 -17.45 11.65 4.96
CA GLY A 39 -17.47 11.13 3.59
C GLY A 39 -16.10 10.68 3.07
N CYS A 40 -15.19 10.28 3.96
CA CYS A 40 -13.96 9.61 3.56
C CYS A 40 -14.25 8.27 2.87
N TRP A 41 -13.36 7.84 1.99
CA TRP A 41 -13.26 6.43 1.61
C TRP A 41 -12.48 5.65 2.67
N ASN A 42 -13.04 4.51 3.04
CA ASN A 42 -12.55 3.65 4.11
C ASN A 42 -12.57 2.17 3.67
N LEU A 43 -12.16 1.28 4.59
CA LEU A 43 -12.57 -0.12 4.56
C LEU A 43 -13.81 -0.26 5.44
N HIS A 44 -14.79 -1.02 4.94
CA HIS A 44 -16.03 -1.27 5.65
C HIS A 44 -16.29 -2.78 5.76
N PRO A 45 -16.98 -3.23 6.81
CA PRO A 45 -17.64 -4.52 6.77
C PRO A 45 -18.47 -4.64 5.50
N ARG A 46 -18.44 -5.82 4.87
CA ARG A 46 -19.11 -6.06 3.60
C ARG A 46 -20.58 -5.66 3.66
N GLY A 47 -20.99 -4.79 2.74
CA GLY A 47 -22.36 -4.28 2.64
C GLY A 47 -22.65 -3.05 3.50
N ALA A 48 -21.66 -2.53 4.25
CA ALA A 48 -21.81 -1.30 5.03
C ALA A 48 -21.24 -0.05 4.32
N GLY A 49 -20.37 -0.23 3.31
CA GLY A 49 -19.87 0.88 2.50
C GLY A 49 -20.95 1.52 1.65
N SER A 50 -20.70 2.74 1.18
CA SER A 50 -21.62 3.48 0.29
C SER A 50 -20.96 3.94 -1.02
N ALA A 51 -19.67 3.65 -1.20
CA ALA A 51 -18.99 4.00 -2.44
C ALA A 51 -19.58 3.24 -3.64
N PRO A 52 -19.47 3.81 -4.86
CA PRO A 52 -19.98 3.18 -6.08
C PRO A 52 -19.40 1.78 -6.34
N ILE A 53 -18.16 1.54 -5.93
CA ILE A 53 -17.51 0.24 -6.03
C ILE A 53 -16.95 -0.14 -4.65
N GLN A 54 -17.17 -1.40 -4.29
CA GLN A 54 -16.71 -2.02 -3.05
C GLN A 54 -15.96 -3.31 -3.40
N GLY A 55 -14.63 -3.28 -3.32
CA GLY A 55 -13.77 -4.42 -3.67
C GLY A 55 -13.35 -5.21 -2.45
N GLY A 56 -13.17 -6.53 -2.60
CA GLY A 56 -12.65 -7.42 -1.58
C GLY A 56 -13.43 -8.73 -1.58
N SER A 57 -12.80 -9.82 -1.16
CA SER A 57 -13.38 -11.17 -1.16
C SER A 57 -13.85 -11.66 0.23
N GLY A 58 -13.30 -11.10 1.31
CA GLY A 58 -13.56 -11.51 2.70
C GLY A 58 -14.63 -10.70 3.45
N ALA A 59 -14.44 -10.50 4.76
CA ALA A 59 -15.38 -9.74 5.60
C ALA A 59 -15.38 -8.24 5.30
N MET A 60 -14.28 -7.70 4.77
CA MET A 60 -14.09 -6.28 4.53
C MET A 60 -14.10 -5.95 3.04
N THR A 61 -14.55 -4.75 2.71
CA THR A 61 -14.50 -4.17 1.36
C THR A 61 -13.90 -2.77 1.38
N ILE A 62 -13.05 -2.46 0.39
CA ILE A 62 -12.48 -1.14 0.18
C ILE A 62 -13.35 -0.31 -0.77
N ASP A 63 -13.57 0.95 -0.41
CA ASP A 63 -14.35 1.91 -1.19
C ASP A 63 -13.56 2.50 -2.37
N PHE A 64 -14.11 2.54 -3.58
CA PHE A 64 -13.55 3.32 -4.68
C PHE A 64 -14.59 3.60 -5.77
N ALA A 65 -14.19 4.30 -6.83
CA ALA A 65 -14.99 4.49 -8.03
C ALA A 65 -14.09 4.61 -9.26
N PHE A 66 -14.64 4.28 -10.43
CA PHE A 66 -13.97 4.45 -11.72
C PHE A 66 -14.95 4.99 -12.78
N PRO A 67 -14.72 6.18 -13.36
CA PRO A 67 -13.67 7.15 -13.01
C PRO A 67 -13.83 7.68 -11.57
N PRO A 68 -12.76 8.19 -10.93
CA PRO A 68 -12.87 8.78 -9.60
C PRO A 68 -13.76 10.03 -9.62
N PRO A 69 -14.47 10.35 -8.50
CA PRO A 69 -15.22 11.60 -8.37
C PRO A 69 -14.27 12.80 -8.33
N GLU A 70 -14.81 13.99 -8.64
CA GLU A 70 -14.07 15.25 -8.56
C GLU A 70 -14.80 16.24 -7.64
N PRO A 71 -14.20 16.64 -6.49
CA PRO A 71 -12.89 16.19 -5.98
C PRO A 71 -12.93 14.73 -5.52
N ALA A 72 -11.77 14.05 -5.57
CA ALA A 72 -11.62 12.72 -4.99
C ALA A 72 -11.90 12.76 -3.47
N PRO A 73 -12.66 11.79 -2.92
CA PRO A 73 -12.87 11.71 -1.48
C PRO A 73 -11.56 11.54 -0.71
N PHE A 74 -11.51 12.09 0.51
CA PHE A 74 -10.39 11.87 1.42
C PHE A 74 -10.30 10.39 1.83
N THR A 75 -9.12 9.86 2.09
CA THR A 75 -8.93 8.43 2.39
C THR A 75 -8.37 8.20 3.80
N THR A 76 -8.90 7.21 4.50
CA THR A 76 -8.48 6.84 5.87
C THR A 76 -7.15 6.08 5.91
N ILE A 77 -6.63 5.81 7.12
CA ILE A 77 -5.46 4.94 7.31
C ILE A 77 -5.74 3.54 6.75
N ALA A 78 -6.89 2.94 7.06
CA ALA A 78 -7.27 1.62 6.55
C ALA A 78 -7.29 1.59 5.02
N TRP A 79 -7.90 2.60 4.40
CA TRP A 79 -7.95 2.69 2.94
C TRP A 79 -6.56 2.78 2.32
N ARG A 80 -5.70 3.65 2.84
CA ARG A 80 -4.34 3.87 2.33
C ARG A 80 -3.46 2.64 2.49
N LEU A 81 -3.58 1.94 3.62
CA LEU A 81 -2.92 0.65 3.80
C LEU A 81 -3.45 -0.39 2.82
N GLY A 82 -4.77 -0.51 2.63
CA GLY A 82 -5.36 -1.38 1.62
C GLY A 82 -4.86 -1.09 0.21
N HIS A 83 -4.77 0.18 -0.18
CA HIS A 83 -4.22 0.61 -1.46
C HIS A 83 -2.75 0.20 -1.63
N VAL A 84 -1.90 0.46 -0.63
CA VAL A 84 -0.47 0.10 -0.66
C VAL A 84 -0.29 -1.42 -0.71
N ILE A 85 -0.98 -2.15 0.15
CA ILE A 85 -0.89 -3.62 0.23
C ILE A 85 -1.33 -4.22 -1.10
N VAL A 86 -2.47 -3.81 -1.64
CA VAL A 86 -3.08 -4.48 -2.79
C VAL A 86 -2.64 -3.87 -4.11
N GLY A 87 -2.91 -2.58 -4.31
CA GLY A 87 -2.71 -1.89 -5.58
C GLY A 87 -1.27 -1.53 -5.92
N VAL A 88 -0.40 -1.44 -4.90
CA VAL A 88 1.02 -1.13 -5.08
C VAL A 88 1.87 -2.40 -5.00
N LEU A 89 1.68 -3.24 -3.98
CA LEU A 89 2.54 -4.41 -3.76
C LEU A 89 1.95 -5.70 -4.34
N ALA A 90 0.81 -6.17 -3.84
CA ALA A 90 0.30 -7.52 -4.12
C ALA A 90 0.08 -7.78 -5.61
N VAL A 91 -0.51 -6.84 -6.34
CA VAL A 91 -0.70 -6.94 -7.79
C VAL A 91 0.64 -7.02 -8.55
N ARG A 92 1.70 -6.36 -8.07
CA ARG A 92 3.03 -6.37 -8.72
C ARG A 92 3.84 -7.59 -8.33
N ASN A 93 3.74 -8.02 -7.07
CA ASN A 93 4.26 -9.31 -6.61
C ASN A 93 3.65 -10.46 -7.42
N ALA A 94 2.35 -10.38 -7.74
CA ALA A 94 1.67 -11.39 -8.56
C ALA A 94 2.16 -11.37 -10.01
N ALA A 95 2.37 -10.18 -10.57
CA ALA A 95 2.83 -10.03 -11.94
C ALA A 95 4.31 -10.44 -12.13
N HIS A 96 5.18 -10.18 -11.16
CA HIS A 96 6.64 -10.26 -11.34
C HIS A 96 7.36 -11.25 -10.45
N PHE A 97 6.81 -11.59 -9.27
CA PHE A 97 7.54 -12.30 -8.21
C PHE A 97 6.83 -13.54 -7.67
N GLY A 98 5.92 -14.12 -8.46
CA GLY A 98 5.39 -15.48 -8.21
C GLY A 98 4.34 -15.57 -7.10
N ARG A 99 3.84 -14.45 -6.60
CA ARG A 99 2.64 -14.43 -5.74
C ARG A 99 1.42 -14.93 -6.55
N ALA A 100 0.46 -15.57 -5.89
CA ALA A 100 -0.83 -15.89 -6.50
C ALA A 100 -1.48 -14.63 -7.13
N ALA A 101 -2.26 -14.80 -8.19
CA ALA A 101 -2.97 -13.67 -8.81
C ALA A 101 -3.95 -13.02 -7.81
N THR A 102 -4.03 -11.69 -7.81
CA THR A 102 -5.00 -10.91 -7.03
C THR A 102 -5.27 -9.57 -7.70
N ASP A 103 -6.33 -8.93 -7.24
CA ASP A 103 -6.67 -7.54 -7.50
C ASP A 103 -7.47 -6.98 -6.31
N TYR A 104 -8.01 -5.78 -6.47
CA TYR A 104 -8.84 -5.13 -5.45
C TYR A 104 -10.10 -5.91 -5.06
N TYR A 105 -10.60 -6.79 -5.93
CA TYR A 105 -11.84 -7.54 -5.72
C TYR A 105 -11.60 -8.90 -5.06
N SER A 106 -10.50 -9.55 -5.42
CA SER A 106 -10.15 -10.89 -4.96
C SER A 106 -9.31 -10.90 -3.69
N PHE A 107 -8.70 -9.78 -3.32
CA PHE A 107 -7.93 -9.66 -2.07
C PHE A 107 -8.83 -9.69 -0.84
N GLU A 108 -8.38 -10.37 0.21
CA GLU A 108 -9.05 -10.43 1.51
C GLU A 108 -8.46 -9.36 2.44
N TYR A 109 -9.14 -8.21 2.54
CA TYR A 109 -8.70 -7.10 3.38
C TYR A 109 -8.81 -7.45 4.86
N ALA A 110 -7.82 -7.02 5.63
CA ALA A 110 -7.77 -7.20 7.08
C ALA A 110 -8.96 -6.57 7.82
N GLU A 111 -9.45 -7.28 8.83
CA GLU A 111 -10.50 -6.79 9.75
C GLU A 111 -9.89 -5.91 10.86
N THR A 112 -8.59 -6.01 11.10
CA THR A 112 -7.88 -5.30 12.16
C THR A 112 -6.61 -4.59 11.66
N ALA A 113 -6.19 -3.56 12.38
CA ALA A 113 -4.92 -2.85 12.15
C ALA A 113 -3.73 -3.81 12.19
N LYS A 114 -3.73 -4.74 13.15
CA LYS A 114 -2.67 -5.74 13.32
C LYS A 114 -2.54 -6.65 12.10
N GLU A 115 -3.66 -7.15 11.59
CA GLU A 115 -3.67 -7.98 10.38
C GLU A 115 -3.26 -7.19 9.15
N ALA A 116 -3.68 -5.94 9.02
CA ALA A 116 -3.27 -5.07 7.92
C ALA A 116 -1.75 -4.85 7.92
N LEU A 117 -1.15 -4.62 9.09
CA LEU A 117 0.30 -4.50 9.21
C LEU A 117 1.01 -5.82 8.89
N ALA A 118 0.46 -6.97 9.26
CA ALA A 118 1.02 -8.27 8.86
C ALA A 118 0.96 -8.51 7.35
N GLN A 119 -0.15 -8.11 6.69
CA GLN A 119 -0.27 -8.15 5.23
C GLN A 119 0.76 -7.22 4.56
N LEU A 120 0.90 -6.00 5.08
CA LEU A 120 1.90 -5.04 4.62
C LEU A 120 3.33 -5.59 4.75
N ASP A 121 3.69 -6.15 5.91
CA ASP A 121 5.00 -6.74 6.17
C ASP A 121 5.29 -7.91 5.19
N SER A 122 4.29 -8.77 4.92
CA SER A 122 4.42 -9.91 4.01
C SER A 122 4.60 -9.49 2.54
N GLU A 123 3.79 -8.55 2.06
CA GLU A 123 3.86 -8.07 0.67
C GLU A 123 5.13 -7.25 0.43
N TYR A 124 5.58 -6.48 1.43
CA TYR A 124 6.85 -5.77 1.38
C TYR A 124 8.05 -6.73 1.31
N ALA A 125 8.08 -7.76 2.15
CA ALA A 125 9.14 -8.75 2.14
C ALA A 125 9.22 -9.51 0.80
N THR A 126 8.05 -9.86 0.23
CA THR A 126 7.96 -10.49 -1.10
C THR A 126 8.51 -9.58 -2.19
N TRP A 127 8.17 -8.29 -2.15
CA TRP A 127 8.65 -7.30 -3.10
C TRP A 127 10.17 -7.11 -3.02
N LEU A 128 10.72 -6.96 -1.80
CA LEU A 128 12.15 -6.75 -1.60
C LEU A 128 12.99 -7.97 -2.01
N GLY A 129 12.54 -9.18 -1.66
CA GLY A 129 13.17 -10.43 -2.10
C GLY A 129 13.06 -10.63 -3.62
N GLY A 130 11.95 -10.20 -4.22
CA GLY A 130 11.76 -10.16 -5.66
C GLY A 130 12.80 -9.29 -6.36
N ILE A 131 12.98 -8.04 -5.91
CA ILE A 131 14.00 -7.14 -6.43
C ILE A 131 15.40 -7.74 -6.27
N GLU A 132 15.73 -8.28 -5.10
CA GLU A 132 17.04 -8.90 -4.86
C GLU A 132 17.33 -10.02 -5.87
N SER A 133 16.33 -10.83 -6.19
CA SER A 133 16.46 -11.95 -7.13
C SER A 133 16.72 -11.54 -8.59
N LEU A 134 16.43 -10.28 -8.96
CA LEU A 134 16.63 -9.79 -10.33
C LEU A 134 18.11 -9.65 -10.71
N GLY A 135 18.98 -9.35 -9.74
CA GLY A 135 20.34 -8.88 -10.04
C GLY A 135 20.34 -7.60 -10.88
N GLU A 136 21.46 -7.30 -11.55
CA GLU A 136 21.58 -6.13 -12.44
C GLU A 136 20.87 -6.38 -13.78
N ASP A 137 21.10 -7.53 -14.43
CA ASP A 137 20.53 -7.85 -15.73
C ASP A 137 18.98 -7.88 -15.70
N GLY A 138 18.41 -8.36 -14.59
CA GLY A 138 16.96 -8.39 -14.40
C GLY A 138 16.36 -7.00 -14.15
N LEU A 139 17.13 -6.00 -13.77
CA LEU A 139 16.63 -4.62 -13.65
C LEU A 139 16.56 -3.91 -14.99
N ASP A 140 17.42 -4.29 -15.94
CA ASP A 140 17.49 -3.68 -17.27
C ASP A 140 16.50 -4.27 -18.27
N ARG A 141 15.97 -5.47 -18.01
CA ARG A 141 14.95 -6.06 -18.89
C ARG A 141 13.64 -5.25 -18.88
N PRO A 142 12.87 -5.26 -19.98
CA PRO A 142 11.51 -4.71 -19.99
C PRO A 142 10.62 -5.34 -18.89
N CYS A 143 9.78 -4.52 -18.26
CA CYS A 143 8.83 -4.98 -17.25
C CYS A 143 7.73 -5.89 -17.83
N GLY A 144 7.34 -5.68 -19.10
CA GLY A 144 6.48 -6.56 -19.87
C GLY A 144 4.98 -6.24 -19.79
N ALA A 145 4.18 -7.04 -20.49
CA ALA A 145 2.78 -6.75 -20.79
C ALA A 145 1.86 -6.52 -19.57
N ALA A 146 2.25 -6.99 -18.38
CA ALA A 146 1.52 -6.75 -17.14
C ALA A 146 1.42 -5.25 -16.78
N GLU A 147 2.38 -4.44 -17.21
CA GLU A 147 2.40 -2.98 -16.98
C GLU A 147 1.77 -2.18 -18.12
N GLY A 148 1.07 -2.85 -19.05
CA GLY A 148 0.28 -2.22 -20.11
C GLY A 148 1.07 -1.24 -20.97
N PRO A 149 0.72 0.07 -21.00
CA PRO A 149 1.41 1.06 -21.83
C PRO A 149 2.89 1.28 -21.43
N TYR A 150 3.30 0.79 -20.26
CA TYR A 150 4.66 0.90 -19.75
C TYR A 150 5.51 -0.34 -20.00
N ALA A 151 4.99 -1.36 -20.72
CA ALA A 151 5.62 -2.67 -20.88
C ALA A 151 7.09 -2.65 -21.34
N GLU A 152 7.46 -1.68 -22.17
CA GLU A 152 8.83 -1.54 -22.72
C GLU A 152 9.80 -0.80 -21.79
N LEU A 153 9.32 -0.21 -20.68
CA LEU A 153 10.19 0.41 -19.69
C LEU A 153 10.96 -0.66 -18.91
N PRO A 154 12.22 -0.38 -18.49
CA PRO A 154 13.00 -1.33 -17.71
C PRO A 154 12.36 -1.58 -16.34
N LEU A 155 12.58 -2.77 -15.78
CA LEU A 155 12.09 -3.12 -14.45
C LEU A 155 12.58 -2.14 -13.37
N SER A 156 13.79 -1.57 -13.51
CA SER A 156 14.27 -0.51 -12.62
C SER A 156 13.36 0.72 -12.57
N ALA A 157 12.72 1.10 -13.70
CA ALA A 157 11.76 2.19 -13.73
C ALA A 157 10.47 1.83 -12.97
N LEU A 158 10.00 0.58 -13.09
CA LEU A 158 8.88 0.08 -12.28
C LEU A 158 9.24 0.08 -10.79
N VAL A 159 10.45 -0.38 -10.42
CA VAL A 159 10.90 -0.40 -9.03
C VAL A 159 10.91 1.01 -8.42
N LEU A 160 11.47 1.99 -9.14
CA LEU A 160 11.46 3.38 -8.71
C LEU A 160 10.03 3.94 -8.56
N HIS A 161 9.12 3.59 -9.48
CA HIS A 161 7.72 3.97 -9.36
C HIS A 161 7.10 3.38 -8.09
N ILE A 162 7.23 2.09 -7.85
CA ILE A 162 6.66 1.43 -6.67
C ILE A 162 7.26 2.00 -5.37
N HIS A 163 8.56 2.27 -5.32
CA HIS A 163 9.18 2.91 -4.16
C HIS A 163 8.62 4.31 -3.90
N ARG A 164 8.35 5.10 -4.96
CA ARG A 164 7.70 6.40 -4.82
C ARG A 164 6.28 6.27 -4.24
N GLU A 165 5.48 5.32 -4.72
CA GLU A 165 4.12 5.09 -4.19
C GLU A 165 4.15 4.66 -2.72
N LEU A 166 5.08 3.76 -2.35
CA LEU A 166 5.30 3.35 -0.95
C LEU A 166 5.64 4.55 -0.07
N ILE A 167 6.67 5.32 -0.43
CA ILE A 167 7.12 6.48 0.34
C ILE A 167 6.00 7.52 0.47
N HIS A 168 5.30 7.80 -0.62
CA HIS A 168 4.23 8.80 -0.67
C HIS A 168 3.07 8.41 0.26
N HIS A 169 2.46 7.24 0.04
CA HIS A 169 1.24 6.87 0.77
C HIS A 169 1.50 6.48 2.22
N LEU A 170 2.65 5.87 2.52
CA LEU A 170 2.97 5.50 3.88
C LEU A 170 3.38 6.72 4.72
N ALA A 171 3.93 7.78 4.11
CA ALA A 171 4.08 9.09 4.77
C ALA A 171 2.73 9.73 5.10
N GLU A 172 1.73 9.61 4.23
CA GLU A 172 0.37 10.11 4.50
C GLU A 172 -0.32 9.32 5.63
N VAL A 173 -0.13 7.99 5.67
CA VAL A 173 -0.58 7.16 6.82
C VAL A 173 0.05 7.65 8.12
N CYS A 174 1.38 7.89 8.12
CA CYS A 174 2.08 8.40 9.28
C CYS A 174 1.56 9.78 9.73
N LEU A 175 1.29 10.68 8.78
CA LEU A 175 0.73 12.00 9.07
C LEU A 175 -0.66 11.91 9.69
N LEU A 176 -1.53 11.04 9.17
CA LEU A 176 -2.86 10.81 9.73
C LEU A 176 -2.80 10.24 11.14
N ARG A 177 -1.87 9.31 11.39
CA ARG A 177 -1.65 8.76 12.71
C ARG A 177 -1.21 9.84 13.71
N ASP A 178 -0.25 10.68 13.32
CA ASP A 178 0.18 11.81 14.15
C ASP A 178 -1.00 12.73 14.49
N LEU A 179 -1.85 13.04 13.50
CA LEU A 179 -3.02 13.89 13.67
C LEU A 179 -4.00 13.28 14.68
N TYR A 180 -4.32 11.99 14.56
CA TYR A 180 -5.18 11.27 15.51
C TYR A 180 -4.64 11.39 16.94
N LEU A 181 -3.37 11.06 17.13
CA LEU A 181 -2.74 11.04 18.46
C LEU A 181 -2.71 12.44 19.10
N HIS A 182 -2.48 13.50 18.33
CA HIS A 182 -2.45 14.86 18.86
C HIS A 182 -3.83 15.41 19.17
N ARG A 183 -4.84 15.07 18.36
CA ARG A 183 -6.24 15.47 18.62
C ARG A 183 -6.77 14.83 19.90
N ASN A 184 -6.59 13.52 20.07
CA ASN A 184 -7.17 12.80 21.21
C ASN A 184 -6.42 13.04 22.53
N ARG A 185 -5.15 13.46 22.47
CA ARG A 185 -4.43 13.99 23.66
C ARG A 185 -5.04 15.28 24.20
N GLN A 186 -5.58 16.14 23.32
CA GLN A 186 -6.23 17.38 23.75
C GLN A 186 -7.60 17.13 24.39
N GLU A 187 -8.30 16.06 23.98
CA GLU A 187 -9.60 15.70 24.56
C GLU A 187 -9.48 15.05 25.95
N ALA A 188 -8.30 14.56 26.33
CA ALA A 188 -8.02 13.93 27.62
C ALA A 188 -7.41 14.89 28.68
N SER A 189 -7.15 16.16 28.34
CA SER A 189 -6.57 17.19 29.21
C SER A 189 -7.59 18.26 29.60
#